data_AF-A0A258HHA4-F1
#
_entry.id   AF-A0A258HHA4-F1
#
_cell.length_a   1.000
_cell.length_b   1.000
_cell.length_c   1.000
_cell.angle_alpha   90.00
_cell.angle_beta   90.00
_cell.angle_gamma   90.00
#
_symmetry.space_group_name_H-M   'P 1'
#
loop_
_entity.id
_entity.type
_entity.pdbx_description
1 polymer ?
#
loop_
_entity_poly.entity_id
_entity_poly.type
_entity_poly.pdbx_seq_one_letter_code
_entity_poly.pdbx_strand_id
1 'polypeptide(L)'
;MVLPVLRRSAGFVLPTVLVVTSVVTLIFLVAITALASLTREAGLARARVAFAQQAMTAEARLTYLGATERMSPGGLWIDAPLPPGEFEVPDPAREAAFQAGMANAGDLRLDGRPYRYGAAAIIRLQDQAGMVNLSRLAGPPMSRLMTRLNVSAADARSLEAALADYSDADDLRTANGAERSDYPSGSEGPANRPLRSVDELMSVLGARDAIDPSAWRELKPYLAADPASFQLNVNTAGREALQILFGMTETQARSAIRAREVQPFYSLEQVVADTGAALDTDPEAGSVYPSGRIIYTVEDRLSRWTYSGRLTLTPTNSERPFWIDRTEFNEARRSDPEPVNVPEFPAAPR
;
A
#
# COMPACT_ATOMS: atom_id res chain seq x y z
N MET A 1 -34.00 78.15 57.24
CA MET A 1 -34.09 76.72 57.60
C MET A 1 -33.46 75.93 56.47
N VAL A 2 -32.31 75.31 56.72
CA VAL A 2 -31.43 74.71 55.70
C VAL A 2 -32.04 73.39 55.22
N LEU A 3 -32.37 73.29 53.93
CA LEU A 3 -32.74 72.03 53.26
C LEU A 3 -31.49 71.15 53.10
N PRO A 4 -31.58 69.82 53.29
CA PRO A 4 -30.43 68.93 53.19
C PRO A 4 -29.98 68.80 51.73
N VAL A 5 -28.69 69.02 51.49
CA VAL A 5 -28.03 68.69 50.22
C VAL A 5 -27.99 67.16 50.11
N LEU A 6 -28.90 66.59 49.32
CA LEU A 6 -28.80 65.20 48.89
C LEU A 6 -27.55 65.06 48.01
N ARG A 7 -26.48 64.50 48.56
CA ARG A 7 -25.36 63.99 47.76
C ARG A 7 -25.91 62.91 46.84
N ARG A 8 -26.11 63.23 45.55
CA ARG A 8 -26.29 62.23 44.51
C ARG A 8 -24.96 61.48 44.37
N SER A 9 -24.93 60.24 44.86
CA SER A 9 -23.91 59.27 44.45
C SER A 9 -24.07 59.06 42.95
N ALA A 10 -23.11 59.54 42.15
CA ALA A 10 -23.05 59.22 40.73
C ALA A 10 -22.95 57.69 40.59
N GLY A 11 -24.00 57.08 40.02
CA GLY A 11 -24.22 55.64 40.04
C GLY A 11 -23.16 54.87 39.26
N PHE A 12 -22.23 54.24 39.97
CA PHE A 12 -21.22 53.32 39.41
C PHE A 12 -21.79 51.94 39.05
N VAL A 13 -23.11 51.73 39.21
CA VAL A 13 -23.79 50.44 39.07
C VAL A 13 -23.72 49.92 37.63
N LEU A 14 -23.96 50.77 36.63
CA LEU A 14 -23.99 50.35 35.22
C LEU A 14 -22.60 49.88 34.72
N PRO A 15 -21.50 50.63 34.92
CA PRO A 15 -20.16 50.13 34.58
C PRO A 15 -19.79 48.84 35.31
N THR A 16 -20.12 48.73 36.60
CA THR A 16 -19.84 47.52 37.39
C THR A 16 -20.61 46.31 36.88
N VAL A 17 -21.91 46.45 36.60
CA VAL A 17 -22.72 45.36 36.03
C VAL A 17 -22.17 44.95 34.67
N LEU A 18 -21.82 45.91 33.81
CA LEU A 18 -21.29 45.63 32.48
C LEU A 18 -19.98 44.84 32.57
N VAL A 19 -19.02 45.27 33.41
CA VAL A 19 -17.77 44.54 33.63
C VAL A 19 -18.02 43.12 34.16
N VAL A 20 -18.89 42.97 35.18
CA VAL A 20 -19.21 41.64 35.72
C VAL A 20 -19.84 40.76 34.64
N THR A 21 -20.80 41.27 33.88
CA THR A 21 -21.42 40.50 32.78
C THR A 21 -20.41 40.14 31.71
N SER A 22 -19.52 41.06 31.30
CA SER A 22 -18.47 40.79 30.32
C SER A 22 -17.52 39.71 30.80
N VAL A 23 -17.04 39.79 32.05
CA VAL A 23 -16.17 38.77 32.65
C VAL A 23 -16.87 37.41 32.70
N VAL A 24 -18.12 37.37 33.15
CA VAL A 24 -18.90 36.13 33.20
C VAL A 24 -19.12 35.55 31.80
N THR A 25 -19.49 36.36 30.81
CA THR A 25 -19.65 35.91 29.43
C THR A 25 -18.34 35.38 28.83
N LEU A 26 -17.21 36.01 29.12
CA LEU A 26 -15.90 35.57 28.66
C LEU A 26 -15.53 34.22 29.29
N ILE A 27 -15.79 34.05 30.60
CA ILE A 27 -15.56 32.77 31.30
C ILE A 27 -16.43 31.66 30.69
N PHE A 28 -17.72 31.92 30.47
CA PHE A 28 -18.60 30.94 29.82
C PHE A 28 -18.17 30.61 28.39
N LEU A 29 -17.75 31.61 27.60
CA LEU A 29 -17.24 31.38 26.25
C LEU A 29 -16.00 30.49 26.28
N VAL A 30 -15.03 30.80 27.14
CA VAL A 30 -13.81 29.98 27.30
C VAL A 30 -14.18 28.56 27.73
N ALA A 31 -15.07 28.40 28.72
CA ALA A 31 -15.51 27.09 29.19
C ALA A 31 -16.22 26.27 28.09
N ILE A 32 -17.11 26.89 27.31
CA ILE A 32 -17.79 26.24 26.17
C ILE A 32 -16.79 25.83 25.10
N THR A 33 -15.84 26.71 24.75
CA THR A 33 -14.81 26.37 23.75
C THR A 33 -13.87 25.27 24.22
N ALA A 34 -13.49 25.26 25.50
CA ALA A 34 -12.66 24.22 26.10
C ALA A 34 -13.39 22.88 26.12
N LEU A 35 -14.67 22.87 26.53
CA LEU A 35 -15.50 21.67 26.52
C LEU A 35 -15.72 21.14 25.10
N ALA A 36 -15.94 22.02 24.13
CA ALA A 36 -16.04 21.65 22.72
C ALA A 36 -14.70 21.10 22.15
N SER A 37 -13.55 21.61 22.61
CA SER A 37 -12.25 21.02 22.26
C SER A 37 -12.09 19.63 22.85
N LEU A 38 -12.34 19.49 24.16
CA LEU A 38 -12.20 18.21 24.87
C LEU A 38 -13.11 17.13 24.31
N THR A 39 -14.36 17.47 23.97
CA THR A 39 -15.30 16.50 23.37
C THR A 39 -14.86 16.08 21.97
N ARG A 40 -14.32 17.00 21.15
CA ARG A 40 -13.74 16.67 19.83
C ARG A 40 -12.50 15.79 19.96
N GLU A 41 -11.57 16.16 20.83
CA GLU A 41 -10.34 15.38 21.07
C GLU A 41 -10.65 13.98 21.60
N ALA A 42 -11.57 13.85 22.56
CA ALA A 42 -12.03 12.57 23.07
C ALA A 42 -12.72 11.73 21.97
N GLY A 43 -13.50 12.37 21.09
CA GLY A 43 -14.11 11.72 19.94
C GLY A 43 -13.06 11.17 18.96
N LEU A 44 -12.06 11.97 18.61
CA LEU A 44 -10.97 11.56 17.72
C LEU A 44 -10.12 10.44 18.34
N ALA A 45 -9.82 10.52 19.63
CA ALA A 45 -9.09 9.46 20.35
C ALA A 45 -9.86 8.13 20.34
N ARG A 46 -11.17 8.16 20.58
CA ARG A 46 -12.03 6.96 20.51
C ARG A 46 -12.10 6.39 19.09
N ALA A 47 -12.27 7.24 18.09
CA ALA A 47 -12.30 6.82 16.68
C ALA A 47 -10.98 6.15 16.27
N ARG A 48 -9.84 6.73 16.69
CA ARG A 48 -8.51 6.16 16.46
C ARG A 48 -8.35 4.77 17.06
N VAL A 49 -8.75 4.59 18.33
CA VAL A 49 -8.66 3.29 19.01
C VAL A 49 -9.59 2.25 18.36
N ALA A 50 -10.83 2.64 18.04
CA ALA A 50 -11.78 1.76 17.37
C ALA A 50 -11.28 1.31 15.99
N PHE A 51 -10.73 2.25 15.21
CA PHE A 51 -10.12 1.94 13.92
C PHE A 51 -8.90 1.02 14.06
N ALA A 52 -7.99 1.31 15.00
CA ALA A 52 -6.82 0.46 15.22
C ALA A 52 -7.22 -0.98 15.58
N GLN A 53 -8.22 -1.16 16.46
CA GLN A 53 -8.76 -2.48 16.78
C GLN A 53 -9.35 -3.19 15.55
N GLN A 54 -10.11 -2.45 14.74
CA GLN A 54 -10.68 -2.98 13.50
C GLN A 54 -9.59 -3.40 12.52
N ALA A 55 -8.57 -2.56 12.30
CA ALA A 55 -7.48 -2.82 11.38
C ALA A 55 -6.62 -4.01 11.80
N MET A 56 -6.29 -4.15 13.10
CA MET A 56 -5.58 -5.32 13.63
C MET A 56 -6.41 -6.60 13.50
N THR A 57 -7.74 -6.51 13.62
CA THR A 57 -8.64 -7.66 13.38
C THR A 57 -8.65 -8.05 11.90
N ALA A 58 -8.60 -7.07 10.99
CA ALA A 58 -8.49 -7.31 9.55
C ALA A 58 -7.15 -7.99 9.19
N GLU A 59 -6.05 -7.51 9.78
CA GLU A 59 -4.73 -8.13 9.66
C GLU A 59 -4.74 -9.58 10.14
N ALA A 60 -5.21 -9.83 11.38
CA ALA A 60 -5.27 -11.18 11.93
C ALA A 60 -6.12 -12.13 11.04
N ARG A 61 -7.21 -11.62 10.47
CA ARG A 61 -8.04 -12.35 9.51
C ARG A 61 -7.29 -12.62 8.21
N LEU A 62 -6.58 -11.65 7.65
CA LEU A 62 -5.74 -11.85 6.46
C LEU A 62 -4.64 -12.89 6.73
N THR A 63 -4.02 -12.83 7.91
CA THR A 63 -3.00 -13.81 8.33
C THR A 63 -3.59 -15.21 8.42
N TYR A 64 -4.77 -15.37 9.02
CA TYR A 64 -5.48 -16.64 9.05
C TYR A 64 -5.73 -17.15 7.62
N LEU A 65 -6.37 -16.33 6.78
CA LEU A 65 -6.66 -16.70 5.39
C LEU A 65 -5.37 -17.05 4.62
N GLY A 66 -4.31 -16.27 4.75
CA GLY A 66 -3.03 -16.57 4.09
C GLY A 66 -2.34 -17.84 4.60
N ALA A 67 -2.64 -18.27 5.82
CA ALA A 67 -2.09 -19.49 6.41
C ALA A 67 -2.94 -20.74 6.14
N THR A 68 -4.26 -20.59 5.93
CA THR A 68 -5.19 -21.72 5.77
C THR A 68 -5.68 -21.90 4.34
N GLU A 69 -5.83 -20.81 3.59
CA GLU A 69 -6.35 -20.83 2.23
C GLU A 69 -5.25 -21.14 1.21
N ARG A 70 -5.67 -21.68 0.08
CA ARG A 70 -4.77 -22.02 -1.02
C ARG A 70 -4.54 -20.81 -1.91
N MET A 71 -3.33 -20.72 -2.46
CA MET A 71 -2.98 -19.65 -3.37
C MET A 71 -3.63 -19.84 -4.75
N SER A 72 -4.41 -18.86 -5.18
CA SER A 72 -4.89 -18.74 -6.56
C SER A 72 -3.88 -17.96 -7.41
N PRO A 73 -3.91 -18.04 -8.75
CA PRO A 73 -3.00 -17.26 -9.60
C PRO A 73 -3.07 -15.74 -9.33
N GLY A 74 -4.24 -15.23 -8.95
CA GLY A 74 -4.46 -13.81 -8.64
C GLY A 74 -4.53 -13.48 -7.15
N GLY A 75 -4.39 -14.46 -6.25
CA GLY A 75 -4.58 -14.24 -4.82
C GLY A 75 -4.78 -15.51 -3.99
N LEU A 76 -5.90 -15.61 -3.27
CA LEU A 76 -6.25 -16.74 -2.42
C LEU A 76 -7.64 -17.27 -2.79
N TRP A 77 -7.76 -18.58 -2.99
CA TRP A 77 -9.06 -19.23 -3.08
C TRP A 77 -9.65 -19.41 -1.68
N ILE A 78 -10.84 -18.89 -1.44
CA ILE A 78 -11.56 -18.99 -0.17
C ILE A 78 -12.48 -20.21 -0.18
N ASP A 79 -12.35 -21.08 0.82
CA ASP A 79 -13.17 -22.30 0.97
C ASP A 79 -13.03 -23.27 -0.21
N ALA A 80 -11.92 -23.22 -0.95
CA ALA A 80 -11.69 -24.13 -2.07
C ALA A 80 -11.41 -25.55 -1.60
N PRO A 81 -12.02 -26.58 -2.24
CA PRO A 81 -11.71 -27.96 -1.93
C PRO A 81 -10.25 -28.30 -2.25
N LEU A 82 -9.72 -29.33 -1.58
CA LEU A 82 -8.43 -29.91 -1.95
C LEU A 82 -8.56 -30.61 -3.30
N PRO A 83 -7.57 -30.47 -4.21
CA PRO A 83 -7.58 -31.22 -5.45
C PRO A 83 -7.40 -32.70 -5.12
N PRO A 84 -7.91 -33.60 -5.99
CA PRO A 84 -7.55 -35.01 -5.89
C PRO A 84 -6.02 -35.17 -5.87
N GLY A 85 -5.53 -36.11 -5.06
CA GLY A 85 -4.08 -36.34 -4.98
C GLY A 85 -3.54 -36.84 -6.32
N GLU A 86 -2.31 -36.47 -6.66
CA GLU A 86 -1.68 -36.86 -7.95
C GLU A 86 -1.60 -38.38 -8.15
N PHE A 87 -1.54 -39.14 -7.04
CA PHE A 87 -1.50 -40.60 -7.03
C PHE A 87 -2.84 -41.23 -6.61
N GLU A 88 -3.90 -40.44 -6.47
CA GLU A 88 -5.23 -40.93 -6.12
C GLU A 88 -5.87 -41.58 -7.36
N VAL A 89 -6.60 -42.69 -7.16
CA VAL A 89 -7.29 -43.36 -8.26
C VAL A 89 -8.36 -42.41 -8.82
N PRO A 90 -8.41 -42.16 -10.15
CA PRO A 90 -9.40 -41.27 -10.73
C PRO A 90 -10.84 -41.71 -10.37
N ASP A 91 -11.54 -40.85 -9.63
CA ASP A 91 -12.94 -41.03 -9.24
C ASP A 91 -13.79 -39.89 -9.83
N PRO A 92 -14.66 -40.17 -10.82
CA PRO A 92 -15.50 -39.17 -11.46
C PRO A 92 -16.44 -38.43 -10.49
N ALA A 93 -16.90 -39.08 -9.42
CA ALA A 93 -17.79 -38.45 -8.44
C ALA A 93 -17.04 -37.43 -7.59
N ARG A 94 -15.81 -37.76 -7.19
CA ARG A 94 -14.90 -36.86 -6.48
C ARG A 94 -14.46 -35.69 -7.35
N GLU A 95 -14.17 -35.93 -8.63
CA GLU A 95 -13.85 -34.87 -9.59
C GLU A 95 -15.03 -33.91 -9.76
N ALA A 96 -16.26 -34.43 -9.94
CA ALA A 96 -17.46 -33.61 -10.03
C ALA A 96 -17.69 -32.78 -8.75
N ALA A 97 -17.45 -33.37 -7.57
CA ALA A 97 -17.54 -32.67 -6.30
C ALA A 97 -16.47 -31.58 -6.14
N PHE A 98 -15.22 -31.84 -6.59
CA PHE A 98 -14.15 -30.87 -6.61
C PHE A 98 -14.48 -29.69 -7.52
N GLN A 99 -14.95 -29.94 -8.75
CA GLN A 99 -15.37 -28.90 -9.69
C GLN A 99 -16.55 -28.08 -9.14
N ALA A 100 -17.55 -28.75 -8.54
CA ALA A 100 -18.67 -28.06 -7.90
C ALA A 100 -18.22 -27.20 -6.70
N GLY A 101 -17.26 -27.68 -5.91
CA GLY A 101 -16.67 -26.91 -4.82
C GLY A 101 -15.87 -25.70 -5.32
N MET A 102 -15.05 -25.87 -6.37
CA MET A 102 -14.31 -24.78 -7.00
C MET A 102 -15.24 -23.71 -7.59
N ALA A 103 -16.39 -24.08 -8.15
CA ALA A 103 -17.38 -23.14 -8.65
C ALA A 103 -18.02 -22.26 -7.54
N ASN A 104 -17.99 -22.73 -6.29
CA ASN A 104 -18.48 -21.99 -5.12
C ASN A 104 -17.36 -21.32 -4.33
N ALA A 105 -16.10 -21.62 -4.63
CA ALA A 105 -14.95 -21.04 -3.94
C ALA A 105 -14.90 -19.53 -4.20
N GLY A 106 -14.65 -18.76 -3.14
CA GLY A 106 -14.35 -17.34 -3.27
C GLY A 106 -12.96 -17.12 -3.87
N ASP A 107 -12.72 -15.94 -4.42
CA ASP A 107 -11.39 -15.55 -4.90
C ASP A 107 -11.02 -14.17 -4.33
N LEU A 108 -10.17 -14.19 -3.32
CA LEU A 108 -9.61 -13.00 -2.71
C LEU A 108 -8.40 -12.55 -3.52
N ARG A 109 -8.62 -11.59 -4.43
CA ARG A 109 -7.60 -11.02 -5.31
C ARG A 109 -6.62 -10.12 -4.56
N LEU A 110 -5.34 -10.24 -4.93
CA LEU A 110 -4.20 -9.50 -4.38
C LEU A 110 -3.64 -8.50 -5.39
N ASP A 111 -4.50 -7.80 -6.13
CA ASP A 111 -4.12 -6.85 -7.19
C ASP A 111 -4.44 -5.38 -6.83
N GLY A 112 -4.56 -5.09 -5.54
CA GLY A 112 -4.77 -3.75 -5.00
C GLY A 112 -6.23 -3.29 -5.05
N ARG A 113 -7.17 -4.12 -5.54
CA ARG A 113 -8.60 -3.79 -5.54
C ARG A 113 -9.14 -3.63 -4.11
N PRO A 114 -10.13 -2.74 -3.90
CA PRO A 114 -10.71 -2.52 -2.58
C PRO A 114 -11.69 -3.63 -2.19
N TYR A 115 -11.76 -3.91 -0.89
CA TYR A 115 -12.78 -4.73 -0.23
C TYR A 115 -13.36 -3.95 0.95
N ARG A 116 -14.67 -4.06 1.17
CA ARG A 116 -15.32 -3.47 2.35
C ARG A 116 -14.99 -4.30 3.58
N TYR A 117 -14.80 -3.63 4.71
CA TYR A 117 -14.59 -4.29 5.98
C TYR A 117 -15.30 -3.54 7.10
N GLY A 118 -16.19 -4.25 7.81
CA GLY A 118 -17.02 -3.65 8.85
C GLY A 118 -17.88 -2.50 8.32
N ALA A 119 -18.15 -1.50 9.15
CA ALA A 119 -19.10 -0.43 8.81
C ALA A 119 -18.51 0.63 7.86
N ALA A 120 -17.21 0.89 7.92
CA ALA A 120 -16.61 2.05 7.26
C ALA A 120 -15.18 1.84 6.74
N ALA A 121 -14.56 0.68 6.97
CA ALA A 121 -13.19 0.46 6.54
C ALA A 121 -13.14 -0.13 5.12
N ILE A 122 -12.10 0.23 4.38
CA ILE A 122 -11.72 -0.40 3.11
C ILE A 122 -10.37 -1.06 3.31
N ILE A 123 -10.25 -2.31 2.90
CA ILE A 123 -8.97 -3.02 2.84
C ILE A 123 -8.55 -3.21 1.38
N ARG A 124 -7.28 -2.94 1.08
CA ARG A 124 -6.63 -3.28 -0.20
C ARG A 124 -5.51 -4.25 0.08
N LEU A 125 -5.39 -5.24 -0.79
CA LEU A 125 -4.39 -6.29 -0.71
C LEU A 125 -3.62 -6.32 -2.02
N GLN A 126 -2.30 -6.23 -1.95
CA GLN A 126 -1.41 -6.22 -3.10
C GLN A 126 -0.31 -7.26 -2.90
N ASP A 127 -0.21 -8.22 -3.81
CA ASP A 127 0.95 -9.10 -3.93
C ASP A 127 2.13 -8.28 -4.43
N GLN A 128 3.24 -8.37 -3.72
CA GLN A 128 4.44 -7.60 -4.01
C GLN A 128 5.08 -8.00 -5.36
N ALA A 129 4.86 -9.23 -5.85
CA ALA A 129 5.30 -9.63 -7.19
C ALA A 129 4.52 -8.92 -8.30
N GLY A 130 3.35 -8.35 -8.02
CA GLY A 130 2.63 -7.46 -8.94
C GLY A 130 3.15 -6.01 -8.95
N MET A 131 4.16 -5.68 -8.16
CA MET A 131 4.67 -4.32 -8.00
C MET A 131 6.05 -4.13 -8.63
N VAL A 132 6.41 -2.88 -8.93
CA VAL A 132 7.74 -2.55 -9.45
C VAL A 132 8.74 -2.53 -8.29
N ASN A 133 9.46 -3.63 -8.09
CA ASN A 133 10.42 -3.75 -7.00
C ASN A 133 11.78 -3.11 -7.30
N LEU A 134 12.02 -1.91 -6.78
CA LEU A 134 13.24 -1.13 -6.98
C LEU A 134 14.52 -1.85 -6.52
N SER A 135 14.42 -2.75 -5.54
CA SER A 135 15.59 -3.47 -5.02
C SER A 135 16.14 -4.54 -5.96
N ARG A 136 15.38 -4.90 -7.00
CA ARG A 136 15.71 -5.93 -7.99
C ARG A 136 15.53 -5.46 -9.43
N LEU A 137 15.08 -4.22 -9.63
CA LEU A 137 14.79 -3.68 -10.95
C LEU A 137 16.10 -3.38 -11.68
N ALA A 138 16.25 -3.89 -12.90
CA ALA A 138 17.42 -3.69 -13.74
C ALA A 138 17.02 -3.80 -15.21
N GLY A 139 17.92 -3.42 -16.12
CA GLY A 139 17.74 -3.60 -17.56
C GLY A 139 16.54 -2.83 -18.15
N PRO A 140 15.84 -3.38 -19.16
CA PRO A 140 14.74 -2.68 -19.83
C PRO A 140 13.61 -2.19 -18.90
N PRO A 141 13.17 -2.95 -17.88
CA PRO A 141 12.22 -2.45 -16.88
C PRO A 141 12.67 -1.18 -16.14
N MET A 142 13.96 -1.07 -15.80
CA MET A 142 14.51 0.11 -15.13
C MET A 142 14.43 1.34 -16.04
N SER A 143 14.85 1.21 -17.29
CA SER A 143 14.80 2.33 -18.24
C SER A 143 13.36 2.79 -18.52
N ARG A 144 12.39 1.86 -18.52
CA ARG A 144 10.96 2.21 -18.59
C ARG A 144 10.49 2.95 -17.34
N LEU A 145 10.90 2.54 -16.15
CA LEU A 145 10.61 3.27 -14.92
C LEU A 145 11.17 4.69 -14.98
N MET A 146 12.43 4.88 -15.39
CA MET A 146 13.06 6.19 -15.52
C MET A 146 12.30 7.10 -16.49
N THR A 147 11.86 6.54 -17.63
CA THR A 147 11.01 7.25 -18.59
C THR A 147 9.68 7.69 -17.95
N ARG A 148 9.03 6.80 -17.19
CA ARG A 148 7.77 7.09 -16.49
C ARG A 148 7.94 8.09 -15.34
N LEU A 149 9.14 8.21 -14.78
CA LEU A 149 9.54 9.22 -13.80
C LEU A 149 9.97 10.55 -14.44
N ASN A 150 9.83 10.70 -15.76
CA ASN A 150 10.25 11.86 -16.55
C ASN A 150 11.74 12.20 -16.41
N VAL A 151 12.59 11.20 -16.19
CA VAL A 151 14.04 11.35 -16.13
C VAL A 151 14.61 11.44 -17.55
N SER A 152 15.52 12.40 -17.80
CA SER A 152 16.17 12.54 -19.11
C SER A 152 17.06 11.33 -19.41
N ALA A 153 17.32 11.02 -20.69
CA ALA A 153 18.19 9.88 -21.04
C ALA A 153 19.65 10.04 -20.55
N ALA A 154 20.11 11.28 -20.33
CA ALA A 154 21.41 11.54 -19.73
C ALA A 154 21.37 11.23 -18.22
N ASP A 155 20.39 11.79 -17.52
CA ASP A 155 20.23 11.61 -16.07
C ASP A 155 19.90 10.16 -15.71
N ALA A 156 19.13 9.45 -16.55
CA ALA A 156 18.78 8.05 -16.34
C ALA A 156 20.04 7.17 -16.30
N ARG A 157 21.01 7.39 -17.19
CA ARG A 157 22.27 6.64 -17.19
C ARG A 157 23.10 6.92 -15.94
N SER A 158 23.18 8.17 -15.51
CA SER A 158 23.88 8.54 -14.28
C SER A 158 23.18 8.00 -13.03
N LEU A 159 21.85 8.06 -12.98
CA LEU A 159 21.06 7.59 -11.85
C LEU A 159 21.06 6.06 -11.75
N GLU A 160 21.01 5.34 -12.87
CA GLU A 160 21.14 3.88 -12.89
C GLU A 160 22.52 3.44 -12.37
N ALA A 161 23.60 4.11 -12.80
CA ALA A 161 24.95 3.83 -12.30
C ALA A 161 25.10 4.19 -10.82
N ALA A 162 24.61 5.36 -10.39
CA ALA A 162 24.64 5.75 -8.99
C ALA A 162 23.78 4.83 -8.10
N LEU A 163 22.67 4.29 -8.60
CA LEU A 163 21.84 3.33 -7.88
C LEU A 163 22.54 1.97 -7.75
N ALA A 164 23.32 1.56 -8.75
CA ALA A 164 24.13 0.35 -8.70
C ALA A 164 25.18 0.45 -7.58
N ASP A 165 26.02 1.49 -7.60
CA ASP A 165 27.03 1.78 -6.56
C ASP A 165 26.37 2.04 -5.19
N TYR A 166 25.15 2.59 -5.15
CA TYR A 166 24.43 2.75 -3.89
C TYR A 166 24.10 1.40 -3.23
N SER A 167 23.96 0.34 -4.03
CA SER A 167 23.34 -0.92 -3.63
C SER A 167 24.29 -2.11 -3.55
N ASP A 168 25.43 -2.08 -4.22
CA ASP A 168 26.44 -3.14 -4.19
C ASP A 168 27.25 -3.12 -2.88
N ALA A 169 28.07 -4.14 -2.64
CA ALA A 169 28.69 -4.34 -1.33
C ALA A 169 30.10 -3.75 -1.22
N ASP A 170 30.67 -3.32 -2.33
CA ASP A 170 32.03 -2.80 -2.38
C ASP A 170 32.04 -1.26 -2.35
N ASP A 171 33.19 -0.65 -2.61
CA ASP A 171 33.35 0.81 -2.67
C ASP A 171 33.94 1.22 -4.04
N LEU A 172 33.67 0.42 -5.09
CA LEU A 172 34.21 0.62 -6.43
C LEU A 172 33.23 1.42 -7.28
N ARG A 173 33.56 2.69 -7.46
CA ARG A 173 32.80 3.58 -8.31
C ARG A 173 32.75 3.12 -9.77
N THR A 174 31.54 2.94 -10.31
CA THR A 174 31.33 2.65 -11.73
C THR A 174 31.35 3.90 -12.61
N ALA A 175 31.35 3.72 -13.93
CA ALA A 175 31.31 4.84 -14.87
C ALA A 175 30.00 5.63 -14.74
N ASN A 176 30.10 6.92 -14.37
CA ASN A 176 28.98 7.80 -14.01
C ASN A 176 28.27 7.44 -12.69
N GLY A 177 28.76 6.45 -11.97
CA GLY A 177 28.31 6.10 -10.63
C GLY A 177 28.84 7.05 -9.56
N ALA A 178 28.53 6.73 -8.31
CA ALA A 178 28.79 7.56 -7.15
C ALA A 178 29.05 6.71 -5.91
N GLU A 179 30.21 6.92 -5.32
CA GLU A 179 30.63 6.27 -4.08
C GLU A 179 30.69 7.23 -2.92
N ARG A 180 30.98 6.76 -1.71
CA ARG A 180 31.02 7.59 -0.49
C ARG A 180 31.73 8.95 -0.67
N SER A 181 32.81 9.01 -1.45
CA SER A 181 33.56 10.26 -1.71
C SER A 181 32.82 11.29 -2.57
N ASP A 182 31.83 10.87 -3.35
CA ASP A 182 31.01 11.72 -4.22
C ASP A 182 29.79 12.31 -3.49
N TYR A 183 29.38 11.72 -2.37
CA TYR A 183 28.25 12.21 -1.59
C TYR A 183 28.62 13.44 -0.74
N PRO A 184 27.65 14.34 -0.45
CA PRO A 184 27.88 15.49 0.40
C PRO A 184 28.45 15.11 1.77
N SER A 185 29.39 15.90 2.27
CA SER A 185 29.99 15.70 3.59
C SER A 185 28.92 15.68 4.68
N GLY A 186 28.90 14.62 5.49
CA GLY A 186 27.93 14.41 6.56
C GLY A 186 26.67 13.63 6.16
N SER A 187 26.53 13.25 4.90
CA SER A 187 25.56 12.21 4.50
C SER A 187 26.07 10.81 4.88
N GLU A 188 25.16 9.83 4.96
CA GLU A 188 25.53 8.43 5.23
C GLU A 188 26.28 7.78 4.05
N GLY A 189 26.22 8.40 2.87
CA GLY A 189 26.76 7.87 1.62
C GLY A 189 25.89 6.75 1.06
N PRO A 190 26.46 5.91 0.17
CA PRO A 190 25.77 4.74 -0.34
C PRO A 190 25.46 3.75 0.78
N ALA A 191 24.36 3.01 0.63
CA ALA A 191 23.87 2.09 1.65
C ALA A 191 24.63 0.76 1.67
N ASN A 192 25.36 0.47 0.60
CA ASN A 192 26.09 -0.73 0.27
C ASN A 192 25.25 -2.01 0.48
N ARG A 193 23.98 -1.93 0.08
CA ARG A 193 22.98 -2.99 0.15
C ARG A 193 21.78 -2.64 -0.74
N PRO A 194 21.01 -3.63 -1.20
CA PRO A 194 19.77 -3.34 -1.92
C PRO A 194 18.82 -2.46 -1.13
N LEU A 195 18.05 -1.62 -1.85
CA LEU A 195 17.05 -0.74 -1.26
C LEU A 195 16.11 -1.50 -0.32
N ARG A 196 15.81 -0.92 0.85
CA ARG A 196 14.89 -1.46 1.86
C ARG A 196 13.59 -0.68 1.97
N SER A 197 13.51 0.50 1.36
CA SER A 197 12.27 1.26 1.25
C SER A 197 12.23 1.97 -0.11
N VAL A 198 11.02 2.30 -0.57
CA VAL A 198 10.85 3.03 -1.82
C VAL A 198 11.47 4.43 -1.72
N ASP A 199 11.39 5.06 -0.53
CA ASP A 199 11.94 6.40 -0.31
C ASP A 199 13.48 6.43 -0.29
N GLU A 200 14.17 5.30 -0.08
CA GLU A 200 15.64 5.26 -0.19
C GLU A 200 16.14 5.61 -1.60
N LEU A 201 15.31 5.47 -2.65
CA LEU A 201 15.68 5.95 -3.98
C LEU A 201 16.00 7.46 -3.96
N MET A 202 15.33 8.24 -3.11
CA MET A 202 15.57 9.68 -2.97
C MET A 202 16.86 10.01 -2.19
N SER A 203 17.57 8.99 -1.69
CA SER A 203 18.90 9.12 -1.09
C SER A 203 20.03 8.88 -2.08
N VAL A 204 19.74 8.28 -3.24
CA VAL A 204 20.74 8.08 -4.31
C VAL A 204 21.16 9.43 -4.88
N LEU A 205 22.47 9.60 -5.11
CA LEU A 205 23.02 10.86 -5.62
C LEU A 205 22.35 11.26 -6.95
N GLY A 206 21.89 12.51 -7.03
CA GLY A 206 21.21 13.06 -8.21
C GLY A 206 19.72 12.68 -8.37
N ALA A 207 19.20 11.71 -7.59
CA ALA A 207 17.83 11.24 -7.74
C ALA A 207 16.78 12.34 -7.53
N ARG A 208 16.97 13.20 -6.52
CA ARG A 208 16.03 14.29 -6.18
C ARG A 208 15.96 15.38 -7.25
N ASP A 209 17.05 15.57 -8.00
CA ASP A 209 17.14 16.58 -9.04
C ASP A 209 16.62 16.03 -10.38
N ALA A 210 16.85 14.74 -10.63
CA ALA A 210 16.50 14.06 -11.88
C ALA A 210 15.03 13.61 -11.95
N ILE A 211 14.45 13.16 -10.83
CA ILE A 211 13.10 12.57 -10.80
C ILE A 211 12.05 13.68 -10.66
N ASP A 212 11.08 13.70 -11.58
CA ASP A 212 9.96 14.63 -11.48
C ASP A 212 9.10 14.34 -10.23
N PRO A 213 8.88 15.33 -9.33
CA PRO A 213 8.14 15.11 -8.09
C PRO A 213 6.67 14.73 -8.28
N SER A 214 6.06 15.09 -9.42
CA SER A 214 4.67 14.74 -9.71
C SER A 214 4.55 13.29 -10.18
N ALA A 215 5.46 12.86 -11.07
CA ALA A 215 5.58 11.49 -11.54
C ALA A 215 5.95 10.54 -10.40
N TRP A 216 6.86 10.95 -9.50
CA TRP A 216 7.17 10.18 -8.29
C TRP A 216 5.93 9.94 -7.43
N ARG A 217 5.14 11.00 -7.17
CA ARG A 217 3.92 10.89 -6.35
C ARG A 217 2.87 9.98 -6.99
N GLU A 218 2.75 10.02 -8.31
CA GLU A 218 1.83 9.17 -9.07
C GLU A 218 2.26 7.70 -9.07
N LEU A 219 3.56 7.42 -9.25
CA LEU A 219 4.06 6.06 -9.38
C LEU A 219 4.34 5.36 -8.05
N LYS A 220 4.69 6.11 -7.00
CA LYS A 220 5.07 5.57 -5.68
C LYS A 220 4.12 4.48 -5.15
N PRO A 221 2.77 4.57 -5.27
CA PRO A 221 1.86 3.52 -4.83
C PRO A 221 2.04 2.15 -5.51
N TYR A 222 2.68 2.11 -6.68
CA TYR A 222 2.94 0.89 -7.46
C TYR A 222 4.36 0.35 -7.30
N LEU A 223 5.19 1.02 -6.51
CA LEU A 223 6.59 0.66 -6.27
C LEU A 223 6.72 -0.16 -4.99
N ALA A 224 7.66 -1.10 -5.01
CA ALA A 224 8.09 -1.85 -3.83
C ALA A 224 9.61 -1.72 -3.68
N ALA A 225 10.11 -2.06 -2.49
CA ALA A 225 11.53 -2.23 -2.24
C ALA A 225 11.69 -3.43 -1.30
N ASP A 226 12.13 -4.56 -1.83
CA ASP A 226 12.40 -5.77 -1.06
C ASP A 226 13.41 -6.68 -1.76
N PRO A 227 14.63 -6.84 -1.22
CA PRO A 227 15.62 -7.73 -1.83
C PRO A 227 15.17 -9.20 -1.88
N ALA A 228 14.21 -9.63 -1.05
CA ALA A 228 13.79 -11.03 -1.01
C ALA A 228 12.62 -11.36 -1.96
N SER A 229 12.19 -10.39 -2.78
CA SER A 229 11.11 -10.55 -3.77
C SER A 229 11.66 -10.39 -5.18
N PHE A 230 11.71 -11.47 -5.95
CA PHE A 230 12.30 -11.49 -7.29
C PHE A 230 11.30 -11.86 -8.39
N GLN A 231 10.13 -12.38 -8.01
CA GLN A 231 9.09 -12.79 -8.94
C GLN A 231 8.29 -11.60 -9.45
N LEU A 232 7.83 -11.68 -10.70
CA LEU A 232 7.00 -10.70 -11.38
C LEU A 232 5.67 -11.36 -11.77
N ASN A 233 4.61 -11.11 -11.00
CA ASN A 233 3.32 -11.76 -11.20
C ASN A 233 2.40 -10.93 -12.09
N VAL A 234 2.14 -11.44 -13.29
CA VAL A 234 1.25 -10.80 -14.28
C VAL A 234 -0.22 -10.75 -13.83
N ASN A 235 -0.67 -11.69 -13.00
CA ASN A 235 -2.05 -11.77 -12.55
C ASN A 235 -2.39 -10.75 -11.45
N THR A 236 -1.39 -10.23 -10.74
CA THR A 236 -1.55 -9.23 -9.67
C THR A 236 -0.98 -7.86 -10.04
N ALA A 237 -0.24 -7.77 -11.15
CA ALA A 237 0.34 -6.52 -11.62
C ALA A 237 -0.73 -5.50 -12.05
N GLY A 238 -0.64 -4.28 -11.52
CA GLY A 238 -1.45 -3.15 -11.98
C GLY A 238 -1.04 -2.70 -13.40
N ARG A 239 -1.81 -1.80 -14.00
CA ARG A 239 -1.55 -1.28 -15.35
C ARG A 239 -0.15 -0.66 -15.48
N GLU A 240 0.27 0.10 -14.48
CA GLU A 240 1.59 0.76 -14.42
C GLU A 240 2.71 -0.28 -14.35
N ALA A 241 2.54 -1.27 -13.48
CA ALA A 241 3.48 -2.37 -13.33
C ALA A 241 3.56 -3.25 -14.60
N LEU A 242 2.45 -3.50 -15.29
CA LEU A 242 2.44 -4.24 -16.56
C LEU A 242 3.27 -3.54 -17.65
N GLN A 243 3.16 -2.21 -17.74
CA GLN A 243 3.93 -1.43 -18.70
C GLN A 243 5.42 -1.38 -18.33
N ILE A 244 5.74 -1.19 -17.04
CA ILE A 244 7.12 -1.07 -16.57
C ILE A 244 7.83 -2.42 -16.54
N LEU A 245 7.22 -3.45 -15.95
CA LEU A 245 7.86 -4.75 -15.77
C LEU A 245 7.90 -5.54 -17.08
N PHE A 246 6.80 -5.61 -17.81
CA PHE A 246 6.67 -6.51 -18.96
C PHE A 246 6.81 -5.82 -20.33
N GLY A 247 6.97 -4.49 -20.36
CA GLY A 247 7.07 -3.74 -21.60
C GLY A 247 5.78 -3.67 -22.41
N MET A 248 4.63 -3.96 -21.78
CA MET A 248 3.34 -3.91 -22.44
C MET A 248 2.99 -2.47 -22.84
N THR A 249 2.35 -2.30 -23.98
CA THR A 249 1.65 -1.04 -24.30
C THR A 249 0.42 -0.88 -23.42
N GLU A 250 -0.09 0.33 -23.31
CA GLU A 250 -1.33 0.64 -22.60
C GLU A 250 -2.52 -0.23 -23.07
N THR A 251 -2.63 -0.50 -24.37
CA THR A 251 -3.70 -1.37 -24.91
C THR A 251 -3.50 -2.83 -24.51
N GLN A 252 -2.27 -3.33 -24.53
CA GLN A 252 -1.94 -4.69 -24.09
C GLN A 252 -2.17 -4.86 -22.59
N ALA A 253 -1.72 -3.92 -21.75
CA ALA A 253 -1.93 -3.96 -20.30
C ALA A 253 -3.43 -3.98 -19.95
N ARG A 254 -4.24 -3.15 -20.61
CA ARG A 254 -5.71 -3.19 -20.45
C ARG A 254 -6.31 -4.51 -20.94
N SER A 255 -5.78 -5.09 -22.02
CA SER A 255 -6.23 -6.40 -22.50
C SER A 255 -5.92 -7.50 -21.49
N ALA A 256 -4.71 -7.48 -20.92
CA ALA A 256 -4.28 -8.42 -19.89
C ALA A 256 -5.19 -8.36 -18.65
N ILE A 257 -5.48 -7.14 -18.16
CA ILE A 257 -6.38 -6.93 -17.02
C ILE A 257 -7.78 -7.46 -17.34
N ARG A 258 -8.35 -7.15 -18.52
CA ARG A 258 -9.67 -7.67 -18.88
C ARG A 258 -9.70 -9.19 -19.01
N ALA A 259 -8.66 -9.79 -19.60
CA ALA A 259 -8.58 -11.24 -19.77
C ALA A 259 -8.52 -11.95 -18.42
N ARG A 260 -7.70 -11.47 -17.48
CA ARG A 260 -7.57 -12.09 -16.15
C ARG A 260 -8.79 -11.94 -15.24
N GLU A 261 -9.68 -10.97 -15.51
CA GLU A 261 -11.00 -10.91 -14.85
C GLU A 261 -11.92 -12.05 -15.29
N VAL A 262 -11.79 -12.51 -16.54
CA VAL A 262 -12.56 -13.66 -17.06
C VAL A 262 -11.94 -14.96 -16.58
N GLN A 263 -10.63 -15.10 -16.78
CA GLN A 263 -9.87 -16.28 -16.37
C GLN A 263 -8.42 -15.87 -16.11
N PRO A 264 -7.83 -16.20 -14.95
CA PRO A 264 -6.42 -15.90 -14.70
C PRO A 264 -5.51 -16.58 -15.72
N PHE A 265 -4.34 -15.98 -15.95
CA PHE A 265 -3.30 -16.61 -16.74
C PHE A 265 -2.67 -17.76 -15.96
N TYR A 266 -2.47 -18.90 -16.62
CA TYR A 266 -1.78 -20.05 -16.02
C TYR A 266 -0.36 -20.24 -16.56
N SER A 267 0.03 -19.44 -17.56
CA SER A 267 1.40 -19.40 -18.07
C SER A 267 1.70 -18.04 -18.73
N LEU A 268 2.98 -17.71 -18.91
CA LEU A 268 3.38 -16.46 -19.60
C LEU A 268 3.13 -16.55 -21.10
N GLU A 269 3.19 -17.74 -21.69
CA GLU A 269 2.84 -17.97 -23.09
C GLU A 269 1.37 -17.63 -23.35
N GLN A 270 0.48 -17.94 -22.41
CA GLN A 270 -0.93 -17.55 -22.49
C GLN A 270 -1.08 -16.02 -22.48
N VAL A 271 -0.30 -15.30 -21.66
CA VAL A 271 -0.30 -13.82 -21.65
C VAL A 271 0.08 -13.30 -23.05
N VAL A 272 1.13 -13.85 -23.66
CA VAL A 272 1.56 -13.47 -25.01
C VAL A 272 0.48 -13.75 -26.04
N ALA A 273 -0.16 -14.92 -25.98
CA ALA A 273 -1.23 -15.31 -26.89
C ALA A 273 -2.46 -14.40 -26.79
N ASP A 274 -2.89 -14.07 -25.57
CA ASP A 274 -4.13 -13.32 -25.32
C ASP A 274 -3.95 -11.80 -25.52
N THR A 275 -2.73 -11.29 -25.35
CA THR A 275 -2.44 -9.85 -25.43
C THR A 275 -1.68 -9.44 -26.69
N GLY A 276 -0.99 -10.36 -27.34
CA GLY A 276 -0.03 -10.06 -28.40
C GLY A 276 1.21 -9.30 -27.92
N ALA A 277 1.50 -9.29 -26.61
CA ALA A 277 2.67 -8.63 -26.06
C ALA A 277 3.95 -9.44 -26.31
N ALA A 278 5.02 -8.76 -26.73
CA ALA A 278 6.37 -9.29 -26.64
C ALA A 278 6.91 -8.88 -25.26
N LEU A 279 6.93 -9.81 -24.31
CA LEU A 279 7.35 -9.53 -22.94
C LEU A 279 8.85 -9.18 -22.93
N ASP A 280 9.15 -7.93 -22.58
CA ASP A 280 10.52 -7.42 -22.50
C ASP A 280 10.98 -7.38 -21.03
N THR A 281 11.16 -8.57 -20.47
CA THR A 281 11.57 -8.83 -19.09
C THR A 281 12.38 -10.12 -19.02
N ASP A 282 13.11 -10.33 -17.92
CA ASP A 282 13.71 -11.62 -17.60
C ASP A 282 12.63 -12.71 -17.54
N PRO A 283 12.68 -13.73 -18.42
CA PRO A 283 11.71 -14.82 -18.43
C PRO A 283 11.73 -15.64 -17.13
N GLU A 284 12.88 -15.74 -16.44
CA GLU A 284 13.02 -16.51 -15.21
C GLU A 284 12.37 -15.82 -14.01
N ALA A 285 12.20 -14.49 -14.08
CA ALA A 285 11.52 -13.72 -13.05
C ALA A 285 9.99 -13.77 -13.18
N GLY A 286 9.46 -14.09 -14.36
CA GLY A 286 8.02 -14.10 -14.61
C GLY A 286 7.27 -15.19 -13.83
N SER A 287 6.16 -14.81 -13.21
CA SER A 287 5.29 -15.69 -12.43
C SER A 287 3.83 -15.46 -12.80
N VAL A 288 3.01 -16.49 -12.54
CA VAL A 288 1.55 -16.43 -12.62
C VAL A 288 0.90 -16.65 -11.26
N TYR A 289 1.68 -16.82 -10.19
CA TYR A 289 1.21 -16.96 -8.82
C TYR A 289 1.83 -15.89 -7.91
N PRO A 290 1.10 -15.48 -6.85
CA PRO A 290 1.62 -14.56 -5.84
C PRO A 290 2.90 -15.05 -5.17
N SER A 291 3.69 -14.09 -4.68
CA SER A 291 4.95 -14.37 -3.99
C SER A 291 4.80 -14.79 -2.53
N GLY A 292 3.58 -14.78 -1.99
CA GLY A 292 3.32 -14.91 -0.55
C GLY A 292 3.70 -13.66 0.27
N ARG A 293 4.12 -12.57 -0.39
CA ARG A 293 4.38 -11.26 0.24
C ARG A 293 3.23 -10.33 -0.09
N ILE A 294 2.36 -10.10 0.89
CA ILE A 294 1.10 -9.38 0.73
C ILE A 294 1.20 -8.06 1.49
N ILE A 295 1.17 -6.95 0.75
CA ILE A 295 0.98 -5.62 1.32
C ILE A 295 -0.51 -5.43 1.54
N TYR A 296 -0.88 -5.04 2.75
CA TYR A 296 -2.25 -4.68 3.09
C TYR A 296 -2.32 -3.23 3.53
N THR A 297 -3.40 -2.56 3.13
CA THR A 297 -3.73 -1.21 3.55
C THR A 297 -5.19 -1.17 3.97
N VAL A 298 -5.45 -0.84 5.22
CA VAL A 298 -6.78 -0.61 5.80
C VAL A 298 -6.96 0.89 5.96
N GLU A 299 -8.06 1.43 5.46
CA GLU A 299 -8.37 2.86 5.51
C GLU A 299 -9.75 3.05 6.12
N ASP A 300 -9.88 3.99 7.08
CA ASP A 300 -11.19 4.43 7.54
C ASP A 300 -11.74 5.55 6.66
N ARG A 301 -12.94 5.34 6.13
CA ARG A 301 -13.68 6.35 5.37
C ARG A 301 -14.15 7.53 6.23
N LEU A 302 -14.27 7.34 7.54
CA LEU A 302 -14.80 8.36 8.45
C LEU A 302 -13.71 9.17 9.15
N SER A 303 -12.63 8.52 9.61
CA SER A 303 -11.65 9.15 10.53
C SER A 303 -10.26 9.42 9.96
N ARG A 304 -10.07 9.32 8.63
CA ARG A 304 -8.80 9.60 7.93
C ARG A 304 -7.61 8.80 8.44
N TRP A 305 -7.79 7.71 9.17
CA TRP A 305 -6.68 6.86 9.59
C TRP A 305 -6.41 5.78 8.54
N THR A 306 -5.13 5.49 8.33
CA THR A 306 -4.66 4.36 7.52
C THR A 306 -3.74 3.50 8.36
N TYR A 307 -3.94 2.20 8.24
CA TYR A 307 -3.10 1.16 8.82
C TYR A 307 -2.60 0.27 7.69
N SER A 308 -1.29 0.18 7.52
CA SER A 308 -0.70 -0.64 6.47
C SER A 308 0.42 -1.51 7.03
N GLY A 309 0.71 -2.58 6.34
CA GLY A 309 1.85 -3.42 6.63
C GLY A 309 2.03 -4.48 5.57
N ARG A 310 2.95 -5.40 5.84
CA ARG A 310 3.22 -6.52 4.94
C ARG A 310 3.20 -7.82 5.69
N LEU A 311 2.34 -8.71 5.24
CA LEU A 311 2.31 -10.12 5.63
C LEU A 311 3.25 -10.88 4.68
N THR A 312 4.17 -11.66 5.24
CA THR A 312 4.95 -12.62 4.45
C THR A 312 4.65 -14.03 4.94
N LEU A 313 4.28 -14.89 3.99
CA LEU A 313 4.02 -16.30 4.22
C LEU A 313 5.32 -17.10 4.00
N THR A 314 5.63 -17.95 4.97
CA THR A 314 6.76 -18.90 4.91
C THR A 314 6.32 -20.28 5.37
N PRO A 315 5.49 -20.96 4.57
CA PRO A 315 4.93 -22.26 4.95
C PRO A 315 6.01 -23.34 5.13
N THR A 316 7.20 -23.16 4.56
CA THR A 316 8.33 -24.09 4.72
C THR A 316 9.06 -23.93 6.05
N ASN A 317 8.81 -22.85 6.80
CA ASN A 317 9.38 -22.63 8.13
C ASN A 317 8.38 -23.06 9.20
N SER A 318 8.64 -24.21 9.83
CA SER A 318 7.76 -24.80 10.85
C SER A 318 7.67 -23.98 12.15
N GLU A 319 8.67 -23.14 12.45
CA GLU A 319 8.68 -22.30 13.66
C GLU A 319 8.02 -20.93 13.43
N ARG A 320 8.08 -20.43 12.19
CA ARG A 320 7.55 -19.13 11.78
C ARG A 320 6.85 -19.27 10.43
N PRO A 321 5.59 -19.74 10.41
CA PRO A 321 4.85 -19.94 9.16
C PRO A 321 4.49 -18.62 8.47
N PHE A 322 4.55 -17.50 9.20
CA PHE A 322 4.40 -16.15 8.67
C PHE A 322 5.14 -15.14 9.55
N TRP A 323 5.32 -13.92 9.02
CA TRP A 323 5.65 -12.74 9.82
C TRP A 323 4.99 -11.49 9.24
N ILE A 324 4.87 -10.48 10.09
CA ILE A 324 4.30 -9.18 9.76
C ILE A 324 5.37 -8.14 10.02
N ASP A 325 5.63 -7.30 9.01
CA ASP A 325 6.58 -6.21 9.09
C ASP A 325 6.01 -4.93 8.45
N ARG A 326 6.77 -3.83 8.54
CA ARG A 326 6.42 -2.51 7.98
C ARG A 326 5.05 -2.00 8.42
N THR A 327 4.64 -2.33 9.64
CA THR A 327 3.41 -1.83 10.20
C THR A 327 3.49 -0.33 10.42
N GLU A 328 2.64 0.41 9.73
CA GLU A 328 2.53 1.86 9.79
C GLU A 328 1.10 2.26 10.14
N PHE A 329 0.98 3.29 10.99
CA PHE A 329 -0.30 3.87 11.39
C PHE A 329 -0.23 5.38 11.20
N ASN A 330 -0.90 5.88 10.16
CA ASN A 330 -0.76 7.26 9.71
C ASN A 330 -2.13 7.93 9.54
N GLU A 331 -2.18 9.25 9.71
CA GLU A 331 -3.33 10.05 9.29
C GLU A 331 -3.23 10.29 7.78
N ALA A 332 -4.14 9.72 7.01
CA ALA A 332 -4.21 9.82 5.57
C ALA A 332 -4.87 11.12 5.09
N ARG A 333 -4.52 11.49 3.85
CA ARG A 333 -5.31 12.44 3.06
C ARG A 333 -6.57 11.72 2.58
N ARG A 334 -7.70 12.42 2.63
CA ARG A 334 -9.04 11.93 2.26
C ARG A 334 -8.98 11.07 0.99
N SER A 335 -9.46 9.83 1.05
CA SER A 335 -9.53 8.91 -0.08
C SER A 335 -10.61 9.31 -1.09
N ASP A 336 -10.41 8.87 -2.33
CA ASP A 336 -11.38 9.03 -3.43
C ASP A 336 -12.73 8.40 -3.08
N PRO A 337 -13.84 8.88 -3.67
CA PRO A 337 -15.17 8.30 -3.47
C PRO A 337 -15.19 6.79 -3.77
N GLU A 338 -16.08 6.09 -3.08
CA GLU A 338 -16.25 4.64 -3.18
C GLU A 338 -16.42 4.20 -4.65
N PRO A 339 -15.57 3.28 -5.14
CA PRO A 339 -15.84 2.63 -6.42
C PRO A 339 -17.14 1.82 -6.30
N VAL A 340 -17.98 1.89 -7.32
CA VAL A 340 -19.27 1.17 -7.34
C VAL A 340 -19.03 -0.34 -7.26
N ASN A 341 -19.81 -1.07 -6.45
CA ASN A 341 -19.75 -2.52 -6.26
C ASN A 341 -18.46 -3.07 -5.62
N VAL A 342 -18.03 -2.49 -4.49
CA VAL A 342 -16.91 -3.05 -3.69
C VAL A 342 -17.34 -4.37 -3.00
N PRO A 343 -16.64 -5.50 -3.24
CA PRO A 343 -16.94 -6.76 -2.56
C PRO A 343 -16.61 -6.69 -1.06
N GLU A 344 -17.25 -7.54 -0.25
CA GLU A 344 -16.89 -7.68 1.17
C GLU A 344 -15.56 -8.42 1.32
N PHE A 345 -14.75 -8.01 2.30
CA PHE A 345 -13.56 -8.75 2.68
C PHE A 345 -14.01 -10.09 3.33
N PRO A 346 -13.57 -11.24 2.79
CA PRO A 346 -14.08 -12.55 3.18
C PRO A 346 -14.03 -12.78 4.69
N ALA A 347 -15.00 -13.55 5.20
CA ALA A 347 -14.89 -14.07 6.56
C ALA A 347 -13.79 -15.14 6.61
N ALA A 348 -13.16 -15.28 7.78
CA ALA A 348 -12.41 -16.51 8.05
C ALA A 348 -13.43 -17.68 8.09
N PRO A 349 -13.17 -18.81 7.42
CA PRO A 349 -13.98 -20.01 7.57
C PRO A 349 -14.17 -20.36 9.05
N ARG A 350 -15.36 -20.86 9.40
CA ARG A 350 -15.73 -21.22 10.77
C ARG A 350 -15.18 -22.57 11.20
#